data_AF-A0A1Y1LKS2-F1
#
_entry.id   AF-A0A1Y1LKS2-F1
#
_cell.length_a   1.000
_cell.length_b   1.000
_cell.length_c   1.000
_cell.angle_alpha   90.00
_cell.angle_beta   90.00
_cell.angle_gamma   90.00
#
_symmetry.space_group_name_H-M   'P 1'
#
loop_
_entity.id
_entity.type
_entity.pdbx_description
1 polymer ?
#
loop_
_entity_poly.entity_id
_entity_poly.type
_entity_poly.pdbx_seq_one_letter_code
_entity_poly.pdbx_strand_id
1 'polypeptide(L)'
;VDHLKVEHPIYFSDLEKLLNNTPKRVLANYLMWKVVELSIPYITEKLEQYECSTFRWSTCVSLTLDSMPVAISALYVRKHFPEDIKQEVAEMVSNIKKEFAENVKSAEWMD
;
A
#
# COMPACT_ATOMS: atom_id res chain seq x y z
N VAL A 1 5.58 -31.34 -5.06
CA VAL A 1 4.48 -30.73 -5.84
C VAL A 1 4.40 -29.29 -5.37
N ASP A 2 4.55 -28.33 -6.27
CA ASP A 2 4.48 -26.92 -5.91
C ASP A 2 3.02 -26.54 -5.64
N HIS A 3 2.78 -25.84 -4.52
CA HIS A 3 1.46 -25.38 -4.12
C HIS A 3 1.38 -23.86 -4.27
N LEU A 4 0.42 -23.38 -5.06
CA LEU A 4 0.15 -21.95 -5.25
C LEU A 4 -1.19 -21.59 -4.60
N LYS A 5 -1.20 -20.57 -3.73
CA LYS A 5 -2.42 -20.02 -3.14
C LYS A 5 -3.02 -18.98 -4.08
N VAL A 6 -4.28 -19.16 -4.48
CA VAL A 6 -5.03 -18.22 -5.31
C VAL A 6 -6.12 -17.56 -4.46
N GLU A 7 -6.03 -16.26 -4.23
CA GLU A 7 -7.00 -15.53 -3.39
C GLU A 7 -8.35 -15.31 -4.09
N HIS A 8 -8.31 -15.09 -5.41
CA HIS A 8 -9.52 -14.84 -6.22
C HIS A 8 -9.56 -15.78 -7.44
N PRO A 9 -10.07 -17.02 -7.27
CA PRO A 9 -10.06 -18.03 -8.33
C PRO A 9 -10.81 -17.60 -9.60
N ILE A 10 -11.91 -16.86 -9.44
CA ILE A 10 -12.78 -16.44 -10.55
C ILE A 10 -12.07 -15.43 -11.47
N TYR A 11 -11.25 -14.55 -10.89
CA TYR A 11 -10.52 -13.51 -11.63
C TYR A 11 -9.71 -14.10 -12.79
N PHE A 12 -8.96 -15.19 -12.54
CA PHE A 12 -8.13 -15.80 -13.57
C PHE A 12 -8.95 -16.43 -14.70
N SER A 13 -10.10 -17.04 -14.37
CA SER A 13 -10.99 -17.63 -15.38
C SER A 13 -11.62 -16.58 -16.29
N ASP A 14 -11.98 -15.40 -15.76
CA ASP A 14 -12.54 -14.32 -16.56
C ASP A 14 -11.45 -13.52 -17.29
N LEU A 15 -10.27 -13.39 -16.69
CA LEU A 15 -9.10 -12.82 -17.34
C LEU A 15 -8.71 -13.65 -18.57
N GLU A 16 -8.69 -14.97 -18.48
CA GLU A 16 -8.41 -15.85 -19.63
C GLU A 16 -9.39 -15.60 -20.78
N LYS A 17 -10.69 -15.56 -20.49
CA LYS A 17 -11.72 -15.24 -21.49
C LYS A 17 -11.48 -13.87 -22.11
N LEU A 18 -11.19 -12.86 -21.30
CA LEU A 18 -10.93 -11.50 -21.77
C LEU A 18 -9.71 -11.44 -22.69
N LEU A 19 -8.60 -12.09 -22.29
CA LEU A 19 -7.36 -12.13 -23.08
C LEU A 19 -7.58 -12.84 -24.42
N ASN A 20 -8.33 -13.95 -24.44
CA ASN A 20 -8.64 -14.68 -25.67
C ASN A 20 -9.56 -13.90 -26.62
N ASN A 21 -10.48 -13.10 -26.08
CA ASN A 21 -11.46 -12.34 -26.87
C ASN A 21 -10.99 -10.94 -27.27
N THR A 22 -9.84 -10.48 -26.77
CA THR A 22 -9.34 -9.12 -27.04
C THR A 22 -8.26 -9.13 -28.12
N PRO A 23 -8.35 -8.27 -29.17
CA PRO A 23 -7.30 -8.21 -30.19
C PRO A 23 -5.93 -7.92 -29.60
N LYS A 24 -4.89 -8.62 -30.09
CA LYS A 24 -3.50 -8.48 -29.61
C LYS A 24 -3.01 -7.03 -29.59
N ARG A 25 -3.41 -6.21 -30.57
CA ARG A 25 -3.08 -4.78 -30.63
C ARG A 25 -3.66 -3.99 -29.45
N VAL A 26 -4.89 -4.30 -29.05
CA VAL A 26 -5.54 -3.63 -27.90
C VAL A 26 -4.82 -4.01 -26.61
N LEU A 27 -4.49 -5.29 -26.42
CA LEU A 27 -3.71 -5.75 -25.26
C LEU A 27 -2.33 -5.09 -25.21
N ALA A 28 -1.60 -5.06 -26.33
CA ALA A 28 -0.29 -4.43 -26.41
C ALA A 28 -0.36 -2.93 -26.09
N ASN A 29 -1.35 -2.22 -26.65
CA ASN A 29 -1.55 -0.80 -26.35
C ASN A 29 -1.90 -0.57 -24.87
N TYR A 30 -2.75 -1.41 -24.28
CA TYR A 30 -3.09 -1.31 -22.86
C TYR A 30 -1.86 -1.52 -21.96
N LEU A 31 -1.09 -2.59 -22.22
CA LEU A 31 0.15 -2.86 -21.47
C LEU A 31 1.15 -1.72 -21.62
N MET A 32 1.26 -1.13 -22.82
CA MET A 32 2.17 -0.01 -23.04
C MET A 32 1.70 1.27 -22.36
N TRP A 33 0.40 1.52 -22.36
CA TRP A 33 -0.15 2.60 -21.56
C TRP A 33 0.12 2.41 -20.07
N LYS A 34 0.02 1.19 -19.53
CA LYS A 34 0.37 0.91 -18.13
C LYS A 34 1.83 1.20 -17.81
N VAL A 35 2.75 0.89 -18.72
CA VAL A 35 4.17 1.25 -18.55
C VAL A 35 4.36 2.77 -18.57
N VAL A 36 3.69 3.47 -19.49
CA VAL A 36 3.74 4.94 -19.55
C VAL A 36 3.20 5.55 -18.24
N GLU A 37 2.04 5.11 -17.79
CA GLU A 37 1.40 5.54 -16.54
C GLU A 37 2.34 5.36 -15.34
N LEU A 38 2.97 4.19 -15.19
CA LEU A 38 3.95 3.93 -14.12
C LEU A 38 5.22 4.78 -14.24
N SER A 39 5.53 5.29 -15.43
CA SER A 39 6.73 6.10 -15.66
C SER A 39 6.49 7.60 -15.44
N ILE A 40 5.23 8.06 -15.39
CA ILE A 40 4.87 9.48 -15.25
C ILE A 40 5.61 10.15 -14.07
N PRO A 41 5.67 9.56 -12.86
CA PRO A 41 6.35 10.18 -11.71
C PRO A 41 7.86 10.42 -11.92
N TYR A 42 8.47 9.82 -12.94
CA TYR A 42 9.90 9.84 -13.21
C TYR A 42 10.28 10.60 -14.49
N ILE A 43 9.31 11.15 -15.24
CA ILE A 43 9.53 11.86 -16.52
C ILE A 43 9.43 13.40 -16.32
N THR A 44 9.86 14.18 -17.32
CA THR A 44 9.93 15.65 -17.35
C THR A 44 8.62 16.36 -16.98
N GLU A 45 8.77 17.53 -16.35
CA GLU A 45 7.78 18.54 -15.93
C GLU A 45 6.62 18.81 -16.93
N LYS A 46 6.82 18.57 -18.23
CA LYS A 46 5.76 18.74 -19.25
C LYS A 46 4.60 17.74 -19.12
N LEU A 47 4.84 16.56 -18.54
CA LEU A 47 3.79 15.58 -18.27
C LEU A 47 3.21 15.71 -16.85
N GLU A 48 3.90 16.41 -15.95
CA GLU A 48 3.39 16.72 -14.60
C GLU A 48 2.11 17.57 -14.64
N GLN A 49 1.87 18.33 -15.71
CA GLN A 49 0.61 19.08 -15.89
C GLN A 49 -0.63 18.20 -16.10
N TYR A 50 -0.46 16.93 -16.48
CA TYR A 50 -1.57 15.98 -16.64
C TYR A 50 -1.96 15.28 -15.34
N GLU A 51 -1.05 15.21 -14.37
CA GLU A 51 -1.36 14.83 -13.00
C GLU A 51 -1.67 16.09 -12.20
N CYS A 52 -2.95 16.45 -12.18
CA CYS A 52 -3.44 17.45 -11.25
C CYS A 52 -3.05 17.04 -9.81
N SER A 53 -2.20 17.85 -9.16
CA SER A 53 -2.19 18.12 -7.70
C SER A 53 -1.20 17.43 -6.73
N THR A 54 0.04 17.07 -7.11
CA THR A 54 1.12 16.89 -6.10
C THR A 54 2.35 17.72 -6.40
N PHE A 55 2.72 18.62 -5.48
CA PHE A 55 4.02 19.29 -5.54
C PHE A 55 5.14 18.24 -5.59
N ARG A 56 6.15 18.43 -6.45
CA ARG A 56 7.24 17.46 -6.69
C ARG A 56 7.90 16.92 -5.41
N TRP A 57 8.04 17.76 -4.38
CA TRP A 57 8.60 17.35 -3.09
C TRP A 57 7.77 16.25 -2.40
N SER A 58 6.44 16.31 -2.52
CA SER A 58 5.51 15.33 -1.95
C SER A 58 5.67 13.99 -2.64
N THR A 59 5.73 13.97 -3.97
CA THR A 59 6.02 12.77 -4.77
C THR A 59 7.34 12.13 -4.36
N CYS A 60 8.41 12.93 -4.22
CA CYS A 60 9.71 12.43 -3.77
C CYS A 60 9.63 11.79 -2.37
N VAL A 61 8.91 12.41 -1.43
CA VAL A 61 8.72 11.86 -0.09
C VAL A 61 7.95 10.53 -0.15
N SER A 62 6.84 10.47 -0.89
CA SER A 62 6.05 9.24 -1.06
C SER A 62 6.86 8.11 -1.69
N LEU A 63 7.53 8.35 -2.82
CA LEU A 63 8.35 7.34 -3.48
C LEU A 63 9.47 6.80 -2.58
N THR A 64 10.09 7.67 -1.79
CA THR A 64 11.13 7.26 -0.86
C THR A 64 10.54 6.48 0.31
N LEU A 65 9.35 6.86 0.83
CA LEU A 65 8.63 6.12 1.87
C LEU A 65 8.25 4.71 1.39
N ASP A 66 7.78 4.57 0.16
CA ASP A 66 7.42 3.27 -0.43
C ASP A 66 8.65 2.38 -0.62
N SER A 67 9.77 2.97 -1.06
CA SER A 67 11.00 2.23 -1.37
C SER A 67 11.85 1.90 -0.13
N MET A 68 11.86 2.79 0.86
CA MET A 68 12.74 2.73 2.03
C MET A 68 12.01 3.10 3.33
N PRO A 69 10.90 2.41 3.67
CA PRO A 69 10.04 2.82 4.79
C PRO A 69 10.80 2.84 6.11
N VAL A 70 11.59 1.78 6.39
CA VAL A 70 12.34 1.66 7.65
C VAL A 70 13.39 2.77 7.80
N ALA A 71 14.09 3.13 6.71
CA ALA A 71 15.13 4.15 6.77
C ALA A 71 14.54 5.53 7.08
N ILE A 72 13.45 5.91 6.41
CA ILE A 72 12.78 7.18 6.69
C ILE A 72 12.17 7.19 8.10
N SER A 73 11.49 6.12 8.50
CA SER A 73 10.93 6.03 9.85
C SER A 73 12.02 6.17 10.93
N ALA A 74 13.18 5.54 10.74
CA ALA A 74 14.30 5.68 11.66
C ALA A 74 14.84 7.12 11.74
N LEU A 75 14.95 7.82 10.60
CA LEU A 75 15.35 9.24 10.57
C LEU A 75 14.32 10.12 11.27
N TYR A 76 13.04 9.87 11.05
CA TYR A 76 11.95 10.60 11.68
C TYR A 76 11.95 10.42 13.20
N VAL A 77 12.00 9.17 13.68
CA VAL A 77 12.02 8.84 15.12
C VAL A 77 13.20 9.50 15.82
N ARG A 78 14.41 9.39 15.26
CA ARG A 78 15.62 10.00 15.84
C ARG A 78 15.54 11.52 16.02
N LYS A 79 14.76 12.21 15.19
CA LYS A 79 14.70 13.67 15.17
C LYS A 79 13.46 14.23 15.88
N HIS A 80 12.34 13.53 15.82
CA HIS A 80 11.03 14.07 16.19
C HIS A 80 10.31 13.28 17.29
N PHE A 81 10.80 12.10 17.67
CA PHE A 81 10.11 11.25 18.64
C PHE A 81 10.88 11.22 19.97
N PRO A 82 10.41 11.94 21.01
CA PRO A 82 11.01 11.87 22.34
C PRO A 82 10.68 10.53 23.03
N GLU A 83 11.56 10.08 23.91
CA GLU A 83 11.48 8.72 24.49
C GLU A 83 10.34 8.57 25.51
N ASP A 84 9.83 9.67 26.08
CA ASP A 84 8.72 9.70 27.03
C ASP A 84 7.38 9.30 26.41
N ILE A 85 7.10 9.75 25.18
CA ILE A 85 5.88 9.39 24.43
C ILE A 85 5.77 7.88 24.24
N LYS A 86 6.91 7.19 24.07
CA LYS A 86 6.93 5.74 23.86
C LYS A 86 6.37 4.99 25.05
N GLN A 87 6.70 5.42 26.27
CA GLN A 87 6.22 4.78 27.49
C GLN A 87 4.72 5.02 27.69
N GLU A 88 4.27 6.26 27.47
CA GLU A 88 2.85 6.62 27.56
C GLU A 88 1.98 5.83 26.57
N VAL A 89 2.42 5.75 25.30
CA VAL A 89 1.71 4.98 24.27
C VAL A 89 1.74 3.48 24.58
N ALA A 90 2.84 2.96 25.13
CA ALA A 90 2.92 1.54 25.53
C ALA A 90 1.92 1.21 26.64
N GLU A 91 1.75 2.10 27.62
CA GLU A 91 0.74 1.95 28.67
C GLU A 91 -0.68 2.02 28.09
N MET A 92 -0.96 2.97 27.20
CA MET A 92 -2.24 3.08 26.50
C MET A 92 -2.58 1.79 25.74
N VAL A 93 -1.63 1.23 24.97
CA VAL A 93 -1.83 -0.02 24.24
C VAL A 93 -2.05 -1.20 25.19
N SER A 94 -1.34 -1.25 26.32
CA SER A 94 -1.54 -2.27 27.34
C SER A 94 -2.96 -2.22 27.91
N ASN A 95 -3.45 -1.02 28.21
CA ASN A 95 -4.80 -0.80 28.72
C ASN A 95 -5.86 -1.20 27.68
N ILE A 96 -5.70 -0.81 26.41
CA ILE A 96 -6.60 -1.21 25.32
C ILE A 96 -6.66 -2.74 25.19
N LYS A 97 -5.52 -3.43 25.25
CA LYS A 97 -5.46 -4.90 25.19
C LYS A 97 -6.16 -5.56 26.37
N LYS A 98 -6.00 -5.00 27.57
CA LYS A 98 -6.67 -5.50 28.78
C LYS A 98 -8.18 -5.36 28.66
N GLU A 99 -8.67 -4.17 28.30
CA GLU A 99 -10.10 -3.93 28.12
C GLU A 99 -10.69 -4.79 27.00
N PHE A 100 -9.96 -4.97 25.89
CA PHE A 100 -10.37 -5.88 24.83
C PHE A 100 -10.52 -7.33 25.34
N ALA A 101 -9.57 -7.81 26.16
CA ALA A 101 -9.65 -9.15 26.74
C ALA A 101 -10.85 -9.31 27.69
N GLU A 102 -11.14 -8.30 28.52
CA GLU A 102 -12.32 -8.32 29.38
C GLU A 102 -13.64 -8.25 28.59
N ASN A 103 -13.67 -7.49 27.49
CA ASN A 103 -14.83 -7.46 26.59
C ASN A 103 -15.06 -8.81 25.90
N VAL A 104 -13.99 -9.50 25.49
CA VAL A 104 -14.10 -10.85 24.90
C VAL A 104 -14.58 -11.85 25.95
N LYS A 105 -14.09 -11.80 27.19
CA LYS A 105 -14.55 -12.70 28.27
C LYS A 105 -16.02 -12.50 28.65
N SER A 106 -16.52 -11.28 28.52
CA SER A 106 -17.91 -10.93 28.83
C SER A 106 -18.85 -11.03 27.63
N ALA A 107 -18.33 -11.36 26.45
CA ALA A 107 -19.13 -11.50 25.23
C ALA A 107 -19.94 -12.80 25.27
N GLU A 108 -21.22 -12.71 25.65
CA GLU A 108 -22.15 -13.85 25.70
C GLU A 108 -22.40 -14.53 24.34
N TRP A 109 -22.04 -13.88 23.23
CA TRP A 109 -22.19 -14.42 21.87
C TRP A 109 -20.98 -15.21 21.38
N MET A 110 -19.86 -15.17 22.10
CA MET A 110 -18.65 -15.95 21.82
C MET A 110 -18.56 -17.11 22.81
N ASP A 111 -18.61 -18.35 22.30
CA ASP A 111 -18.32 -19.56 23.09
C ASP A 111 -16.84 -19.63 23.52
#